data_AF-A0A7W1Q776-F1
#
_entry.id   AF-A0A7W1Q776-F1
#
_cell.length_a   1.000
_cell.length_b   1.000
_cell.length_c   1.000
_cell.angle_alpha   90.00
_cell.angle_beta   90.00
_cell.angle_gamma   90.00
#
_symmetry.space_group_name_H-M   'P 1'
#
loop_
_entity.id
_entity.type
_entity.pdbx_description
1 polymer ?
#
loop_
_entity_poly.entity_id
_entity_poly.type
_entity_poly.pdbx_seq_one_letter_code
_entity_poly.pdbx_strand_id
1 'polypeptide(L)' 'VFIRAPRVEGTGPEVEVLAEHEGDPVVVREGTLLASTFHPEIAGDARLHELLLGMTG' A
#
# COMPACT_ATOMS: atom_id res chain seq x y z
N VAL A 1 -5.35 4.38 -8.48
CA VAL A 1 -6.54 3.94 -9.26
C VAL A 1 -6.73 2.44 -9.09
N PHE A 2 -7.94 1.95 -8.81
CA PHE A 2 -8.21 0.51 -8.65
C PHE A 2 -8.65 -0.13 -9.99
N ILE A 3 -7.96 -1.17 -10.45
CA ILE A 3 -8.30 -1.88 -11.70
C ILE A 3 -8.26 -3.37 -11.43
N ARG A 4 -9.44 -4.00 -11.27
CA ARG A 4 -9.55 -5.41 -10.82
C ARG A 4 -8.66 -5.66 -9.59
N ALA A 5 -8.70 -4.71 -8.66
CA ALA A 5 -7.84 -4.70 -7.49
C ALA A 5 -8.10 -5.95 -6.61
N PRO A 6 -7.04 -6.60 -6.11
CA PRO A 6 -7.21 -7.64 -5.10
C PRO A 6 -7.69 -7.01 -3.78
N ARG A 7 -8.33 -7.82 -2.93
CA ARG A 7 -8.68 -7.44 -1.55
C ARG A 7 -7.74 -8.12 -0.57
N VAL A 8 -7.32 -7.39 0.47
CA VAL A 8 -6.57 -7.95 1.59
C VAL A 8 -7.55 -8.58 2.55
N GLU A 9 -7.57 -9.91 2.64
CA GLU A 9 -8.50 -10.64 3.52
C GLU A 9 -8.06 -10.65 5.00
N GLY A 10 -6.78 -10.38 5.27
CA GLY A 10 -6.22 -10.30 6.61
C GLY A 10 -4.75 -9.92 6.59
N THR A 11 -4.22 -9.52 7.75
CA THR A 11 -2.82 -9.11 7.93
C THR A 11 -2.18 -9.85 9.09
N GLY A 12 -0.85 -10.02 9.02
CA GLY A 12 -0.05 -10.55 10.14
C GLY A 12 0.18 -9.50 11.23
N PRO A 13 0.67 -9.90 12.42
CA PRO A 13 0.88 -9.00 13.55
C PRO A 13 1.97 -7.95 13.32
N GLU A 14 2.91 -8.19 12.40
CA GLU A 14 3.99 -7.26 12.06
C GLU A 14 3.63 -6.31 10.89
N VAL A 15 2.44 -6.48 10.32
CA VAL A 15 1.97 -5.68 9.17
C VAL A 15 1.30 -4.41 9.69
N GLU A 16 1.80 -3.27 9.25
CA GLU A 16 1.21 -1.96 9.47
C GLU A 16 0.25 -1.60 8.33
N VAL A 17 -1.00 -1.26 8.65
CA VAL A 17 -1.98 -0.73 7.69
C VAL A 17 -1.80 0.78 7.60
N LEU A 18 -1.30 1.26 6.47
CA LEU A 18 -0.99 2.67 6.24
C LEU A 18 -2.16 3.45 5.63
N ALA A 19 -3.05 2.76 4.92
CA ALA A 19 -4.25 3.34 4.35
C ALA A 19 -5.35 2.30 4.16
N GLU A 20 -6.59 2.73 4.34
CA GLU A 20 -7.81 1.96 4.10
C GLU A 20 -8.71 2.67 3.09
N HIS A 21 -9.49 1.88 2.36
CA HIS A 21 -10.57 2.37 1.50
C HIS A 21 -11.81 1.51 1.74
N GLU A 22 -12.93 2.14 2.11
CA GLU A 22 -14.18 1.45 2.45
C GLU A 22 -14.03 0.36 3.53
N GLY A 23 -13.05 0.54 4.43
CA GLY A 23 -12.74 -0.40 5.51
C GLY A 23 -11.83 -1.57 5.10
N ASP A 24 -11.41 -1.65 3.83
CA ASP A 24 -10.39 -2.62 3.39
C ASP A 24 -8.99 -1.98 3.38
N PRO A 25 -7.94 -2.68 3.85
CA PRO A 25 -6.56 -2.24 3.69
C PRO A 25 -6.17 -2.10 2.21
N VAL A 26 -5.61 -0.94 1.83
CA VAL A 26 -5.18 -0.66 0.45
C VAL A 26 -3.71 -0.27 0.32
N VAL A 27 -3.07 0.11 1.43
CA VAL A 27 -1.61 0.22 1.53
C VAL A 27 -1.18 -0.43 2.83
N VAL A 28 -0.24 -1.37 2.75
CA VAL A 28 0.30 -2.08 3.91
C VAL A 28 1.83 -2.13 3.85
N ARG A 29 2.46 -2.25 5.01
CA ARG A 29 3.91 -2.33 5.17
C ARG A 29 4.29 -3.44 6.14
N GLU A 30 5.36 -4.15 5.82
CA GLU A 30 6.01 -5.12 6.73
C GLU A 30 7.53 -4.97 6.62
N GLY A 31 8.17 -4.36 7.62
CA GLY A 31 9.59 -4.03 7.58
C GLY A 31 9.95 -3.12 6.39
N THR A 32 10.69 -3.67 5.42
CA THR A 32 11.11 -3.01 4.17
C THR A 32 10.18 -3.28 2.99
N LEU A 33 9.13 -4.09 3.17
CA LEU A 33 8.14 -4.37 2.14
C LEU A 33 7.02 -3.33 2.20
N LEU A 34 6.63 -2.82 1.03
CA LEU A 34 5.48 -1.94 0.83
C LEU A 34 4.59 -2.55 -0.26
N ALA A 35 3.31 -2.71 0.02
CA ALA A 35 2.34 -3.25 -0.94
C ALA A 35 1.11 -2.33 -1.02
N SER A 36 0.51 -2.26 -2.21
CA SER A 36 -0.74 -1.53 -2.44
C SER A 36 -1.66 -2.32 -3.37
N THR A 37 -2.97 -2.16 -3.20
CA THR A 37 -3.99 -2.84 -4.04
C THR A 37 -4.41 -2.01 -5.26
N PHE A 38 -3.88 -0.80 -5.39
CA PHE A 38 -4.15 0.11 -6.50
C PHE A 38 -2.88 0.42 -7.30
N HIS A 39 -3.08 1.11 -8.42
CA HIS A 39 -2.04 1.62 -9.29
C HIS A 39 -1.65 3.06 -8.89
N PRO A 40 -0.60 3.27 -8.06
CA PRO A 40 -0.11 4.60 -7.73
C PRO A 40 0.52 5.31 -8.95
N GLU A 41 1.11 4.56 -9.86
CA GLU A 41 1.82 5.04 -11.05
C GLU A 41 0.90 5.74 -12.08
N ILE A 42 -0.38 5.36 -12.10
CA ILE A 42 -1.40 5.94 -12.99
C ILE A 42 -2.21 7.04 -12.28
N ALA A 43 -2.12 7.14 -10.94
CA ALA A 43 -2.87 8.12 -10.16
C ALA A 43 -2.33 9.56 -10.28
N GLY A 44 -1.12 9.73 -10.84
CA GLY A 44 -0.48 11.04 -11.01
C GLY A 44 0.11 11.64 -9.73
N ASP A 45 0.28 10.82 -8.68
CA ASP A 45 0.82 11.22 -7.38
C ASP A 45 2.02 10.35 -7.00
N ALA A 46 3.14 10.99 -6.66
CA ALA A 46 4.40 10.32 -6.38
C ALA A 46 4.59 9.94 -4.90
N ARG A 47 3.72 10.36 -3.97
CA ARG A 47 3.96 10.20 -2.51
C ARG A 47 4.18 8.75 -2.07
N LEU A 48 3.51 7.78 -2.70
CA LEU A 48 3.73 6.37 -2.40
C LEU A 48 5.10 5.86 -2.92
N HIS A 49 5.55 6.38 -4.05
CA HIS A 49 6.90 6.10 -4.57
C HIS A 49 7.97 6.76 -3.71
N GLU A 50 7.73 8.00 -3.25
CA GLU A 50 8.61 8.69 -2.31
C GLU A 50 8.71 7.94 -0.98
N LEU A 51 7.58 7.43 -0.47
CA LEU A 51 7.57 6.57 0.72
C LEU A 51 8.45 5.32 0.50
N LEU A 52 8.25 4.60 -0.61
CA LEU A 52 9.05 3.41 -0.93
C LEU A 52 10.56 3.73 -0.98
N LEU A 53 10.94 4.82 -1.65
CA LEU A 53 12.35 5.24 -1.77
C LEU A 53 12.92 5.74 -0.44
N GLY A 54 12.09 6.34 0.42
CA GLY A 54 12.49 6.77 1.75
C GLY A 54 12.66 5.63 2.77
N MET A 55 12.16 4.43 2.46
CA MET A 55 12.27 3.25 3.32
C MET A 55 13.63 2.56 3.25
N THR A 56 14.50 2.91 2.29
CA THR A 56 15.87 2.39 2.23
C THR A 56 16.75 3.17 3.20
N GLY A 57 16.93 2.65 4.41
CA GLY A 57 17.78 3.20 5.47
C GLY A 57 18.14 2.15 6.51
#